data_AF-A0AAV7JDQ5-F1
#
_entry.id   AF-A0AAV7JDQ5-F1
#
_cell.length_a   1.000
_cell.length_b   1.000
_cell.length_c   1.000
_cell.angle_alpha   90.00
_cell.angle_beta   90.00
_cell.angle_gamma   90.00
#
_symmetry.space_group_name_H-M   'P 1'
#
loop_
_entity.id
_entity.type
_entity.pdbx_description
1 polymer ?
#
loop_
_entity_poly.entity_id
_entity_poly.type
_entity_poly.pdbx_seq_one_letter_code
_entity_poly.pdbx_strand_id
1 'polypeptide(L)'
;MPLSCELGCGTVAYREDIARHLEKECVEKKVECPFIKYKCEVGLIKRKELNQHLEEKRTEHTELKLSAMEEIVMQQSEMITKQNGQFKTLLSITNTTKLEWRIQNVVNSMTDYNHSTSQQFQVDRFNFILQLIHGSIYIYQLPATGII
;
A
#
# COMPACT_ATOMS: atom_id res chain seq x y z
N MET A 1 30.41 -41.54 -33.56
CA MET A 1 29.41 -42.19 -34.45
C MET A 1 28.13 -41.38 -34.38
N PRO A 2 27.53 -41.00 -35.51
CA PRO A 2 26.23 -40.33 -35.53
C PRO A 2 25.10 -41.31 -35.16
N LEU A 3 24.03 -40.79 -34.57
CA LEU A 3 22.83 -41.53 -34.16
C LEU A 3 21.59 -40.89 -34.79
N SER A 4 20.66 -41.74 -35.25
CA SER A 4 19.33 -41.32 -35.70
C SER A 4 18.41 -41.04 -34.52
N CYS A 5 17.54 -40.04 -34.65
CA CYS A 5 16.54 -39.73 -33.62
C CYS A 5 15.54 -40.88 -33.39
N GLU A 6 15.43 -41.31 -32.14
CA GLU A 6 14.55 -42.40 -31.67
C GLU A 6 13.07 -42.13 -31.93
N LEU A 7 12.67 -40.85 -31.99
CA LEU A 7 11.30 -40.42 -32.29
C LEU A 7 10.97 -40.38 -33.80
N GLY A 8 11.87 -40.84 -34.67
CA GLY A 8 11.60 -41.01 -36.10
C GLY A 8 11.51 -39.72 -36.92
N CYS A 9 11.94 -38.57 -36.39
CA CYS A 9 11.88 -37.27 -37.08
C CYS A 9 12.87 -37.12 -38.26
N GLY A 10 13.65 -38.15 -38.59
CA GLY A 10 14.66 -38.14 -39.65
C GLY A 10 15.96 -37.38 -39.33
N THR A 11 16.06 -36.70 -38.18
CA THR A 11 17.31 -36.03 -37.78
C THR A 11 18.38 -37.04 -37.36
N VAL A 12 19.61 -36.81 -37.82
CA VAL A 12 20.81 -37.57 -37.45
C VAL A 12 21.80 -36.61 -36.79
N ALA A 13 22.22 -36.90 -35.56
CA ALA A 13 23.09 -36.03 -34.76
C ALA A 13 24.19 -36.84 -34.04
N TYR A 14 25.21 -36.17 -33.53
CA TYR A 14 26.23 -36.83 -32.70
C TYR A 14 25.67 -37.21 -31.32
N ARG A 15 26.37 -38.10 -30.61
CA ARG A 15 25.90 -38.65 -29.33
C ARG A 15 25.79 -37.57 -28.24
N GLU A 16 26.62 -36.53 -28.27
CA GLU A 16 26.46 -35.34 -27.41
C GLU A 16 25.23 -34.48 -27.77
N ASP A 17 24.90 -34.37 -29.06
CA ASP A 17 23.86 -33.47 -29.56
C ASP A 17 22.46 -34.10 -29.57
N ILE A 18 22.35 -35.42 -29.68
CA ILE A 18 21.05 -36.11 -29.81
C ILE A 18 20.13 -35.86 -28.61
N ALA A 19 20.69 -35.70 -27.41
CA ALA A 19 19.95 -35.34 -26.21
C ALA A 19 19.41 -33.90 -26.28
N ARG A 20 20.21 -32.93 -26.77
CA ARG A 20 19.75 -31.55 -27.00
C ARG A 20 18.65 -31.52 -28.07
N HIS A 21 18.84 -32.28 -29.15
CA HIS A 21 17.85 -32.41 -30.22
C HIS A 21 16.52 -32.92 -29.68
N LEU A 22 16.50 -34.07 -29.01
CA LEU A 22 15.31 -34.64 -28.41
C LEU A 22 14.62 -33.63 -27.50
N GLU A 23 15.39 -32.96 -26.63
CA GLU A 23 14.82 -32.05 -25.65
C GLU A 23 14.19 -30.80 -26.29
N LYS A 24 14.93 -30.10 -27.16
CA LYS A 24 14.60 -28.74 -27.62
C LYS A 24 14.11 -28.63 -29.07
N GLU A 25 14.55 -29.51 -29.96
CA GLU A 25 14.45 -29.32 -31.42
C GLU A 25 13.52 -30.35 -32.08
N CYS A 26 13.41 -31.56 -31.54
CA CYS A 26 12.70 -32.67 -32.16
C CYS A 26 11.21 -32.35 -32.40
N VAL A 27 10.82 -32.34 -33.67
CA VAL A 27 9.46 -31.99 -34.13
C VAL A 27 8.39 -33.02 -33.75
N GLU A 28 8.79 -34.28 -33.53
CA GLU A 28 7.92 -35.38 -33.11
C GLU A 28 7.79 -35.50 -31.58
N LYS A 29 8.62 -34.79 -30.78
CA LYS A 29 8.48 -34.77 -29.32
C LYS A 29 7.13 -34.16 -28.95
N LYS A 30 6.41 -34.84 -28.05
CA LYS A 30 5.22 -34.29 -27.41
C LYS A 30 5.63 -33.21 -26.40
N VAL A 31 4.98 -32.07 -26.47
CA VAL A 31 5.16 -30.90 -25.62
C VAL A 31 3.82 -30.44 -25.07
N GLU A 32 3.82 -29.80 -23.92
CA GLU A 32 2.60 -29.29 -23.30
C GLU A 32 2.09 -28.04 -24.01
N CYS A 33 0.77 -27.92 -24.18
CA CYS A 33 0.15 -26.67 -24.59
C CYS A 33 0.32 -25.61 -23.48
N PRO A 34 0.78 -24.37 -23.79
CA PRO A 34 0.90 -23.28 -22.81
C PRO A 34 -0.41 -22.93 -22.04
N PHE A 35 -1.56 -23.36 -22.57
CA PHE A 35 -2.89 -23.18 -21.97
C PHE A 35 -3.38 -24.39 -21.18
N ILE A 36 -2.56 -25.44 -20.98
CA ILE A 36 -2.90 -26.59 -20.12
C ILE A 36 -3.26 -26.17 -18.69
N LYS A 37 -2.57 -25.15 -18.16
CA LYS A 37 -2.86 -24.50 -16.86
C LYS A 37 -4.22 -23.80 -16.80
N TYR A 38 -4.82 -23.50 -17.95
CA TYR A 38 -6.18 -22.97 -18.10
C TYR A 38 -7.15 -24.05 -18.60
N LYS A 39 -6.81 -25.35 -18.45
CA LYS A 39 -7.64 -26.51 -18.77
C LYS A 39 -7.92 -26.74 -20.28
N CYS A 40 -7.00 -26.34 -21.17
CA CYS A 40 -7.03 -26.75 -22.58
C CYS A 40 -7.05 -28.28 -22.71
N GLU A 41 -8.03 -28.83 -23.44
CA GLU A 41 -8.31 -30.28 -23.54
C GLU A 41 -7.15 -31.10 -24.14
N VAL A 42 -6.39 -30.52 -25.07
CA VAL A 42 -5.37 -31.24 -25.84
C VAL A 42 -4.19 -31.68 -24.96
N GLY A 43 -3.81 -30.86 -23.96
CA GLY A 43 -2.75 -31.16 -23.00
C GLY A 43 -1.35 -31.31 -23.63
N LEU A 44 -1.08 -32.48 -24.25
CA LEU A 44 0.19 -32.87 -24.85
C LEU A 44 0.04 -33.07 -26.38
N ILE A 45 0.74 -32.25 -27.16
CA ILE A 45 0.71 -32.25 -28.63
C ILE A 45 2.12 -32.38 -29.22
N LYS A 46 2.29 -32.89 -30.44
CA LYS A 46 3.61 -32.89 -31.09
C LYS A 46 4.07 -31.46 -31.35
N ARG A 47 5.37 -31.20 -31.17
CA ARG A 47 5.97 -29.86 -31.37
C ARG A 47 5.66 -29.26 -32.75
N LYS A 48 5.56 -30.07 -33.81
CA LYS A 48 5.16 -29.61 -35.16
C LYS A 48 3.69 -29.16 -35.27
N GLU A 49 2.79 -29.79 -34.53
CA GLU A 49 1.34 -29.54 -34.56
C GLU A 49 0.95 -28.41 -33.57
N LEU A 50 1.82 -28.09 -32.60
CA LEU A 50 1.56 -27.07 -31.58
C LEU A 50 1.15 -25.71 -32.17
N ASN A 51 1.87 -25.20 -33.18
CA ASN A 51 1.55 -23.90 -33.78
C ASN A 51 0.17 -23.91 -34.48
N GLN A 52 -0.15 -24.98 -35.19
CA GLN A 52 -1.45 -25.14 -35.84
C GLN A 52 -2.58 -25.18 -34.78
N HIS A 53 -2.40 -25.97 -33.72
CA HIS A 53 -3.36 -26.02 -32.61
C HIS A 53 -3.55 -24.66 -31.90
N LEU A 54 -2.47 -23.90 -31.65
CA LEU A 54 -2.55 -22.57 -31.04
C LEU A 54 -3.33 -21.57 -31.90
N GLU A 55 -3.25 -21.72 -33.23
CA GLU A 55 -3.97 -20.91 -34.21
C GLU A 55 -5.46 -21.34 -34.34
N GLU A 56 -5.72 -22.63 -34.50
CA GLU A 56 -7.08 -23.19 -34.62
C GLU A 56 -7.92 -22.98 -33.35
N LYS A 57 -7.29 -23.09 -32.16
CA LYS A 57 -7.93 -22.91 -30.86
C LYS A 57 -7.70 -21.51 -30.27
N ARG A 58 -7.29 -20.52 -31.08
CA ARG A 58 -6.93 -19.17 -30.63
C ARG A 58 -8.01 -18.50 -29.76
N THR A 59 -9.28 -18.56 -30.19
CA THR A 59 -10.41 -17.95 -29.47
C THR A 59 -10.70 -18.65 -28.15
N GLU A 60 -10.79 -19.98 -28.16
CA GLU A 60 -10.95 -20.82 -26.97
C GLU A 60 -9.82 -20.56 -25.95
N HIS A 61 -8.56 -20.49 -26.40
CA HIS A 61 -7.42 -20.13 -25.55
C HIS A 61 -7.55 -18.72 -24.94
N THR A 62 -8.10 -17.75 -25.65
CA THR A 62 -8.38 -16.42 -25.09
C THR A 62 -9.53 -16.45 -24.08
N GLU A 63 -10.60 -17.20 -24.34
CA GLU A 63 -11.76 -17.35 -23.44
C GLU A 63 -11.36 -18.05 -22.12
N LEU A 64 -10.61 -19.15 -22.20
CA LEU A 64 -10.05 -19.84 -21.03
C LEU A 64 -9.17 -18.91 -20.17
N LYS A 65 -8.37 -18.06 -20.82
CA LYS A 65 -7.53 -17.07 -20.11
C LYS A 65 -8.36 -15.94 -19.50
N LEU A 66 -9.41 -15.46 -20.18
CA LEU A 66 -10.31 -14.43 -19.67
C LEU A 66 -11.09 -14.93 -18.45
N SER A 67 -11.69 -16.12 -18.53
CA SER A 67 -12.41 -16.74 -17.40
C SER A 67 -11.50 -16.91 -16.17
N ALA A 68 -10.25 -17.37 -16.36
CA ALA A 68 -9.28 -17.45 -15.27
C ALA A 68 -8.87 -16.07 -14.71
N MET A 69 -8.86 -15.02 -15.53
CA MET A 69 -8.60 -13.65 -15.07
C MET A 69 -9.79 -13.05 -14.31
N GLU A 70 -11.02 -13.33 -14.72
CA GLU A 70 -12.24 -12.91 -14.03
C GLU A 70 -12.31 -13.49 -12.61
N GLU A 71 -11.98 -14.78 -12.45
CA GLU A 71 -11.88 -15.44 -11.14
C GLU A 71 -10.84 -14.74 -10.24
N ILE A 72 -9.64 -14.45 -10.78
CA ILE A 72 -8.58 -13.75 -10.05
C ILE A 72 -9.00 -12.34 -9.63
N VAL A 73 -9.67 -11.58 -10.51
CA VAL A 73 -10.15 -10.22 -10.21
C VAL A 73 -11.22 -10.25 -9.11
N MET A 74 -12.14 -11.21 -9.14
CA MET A 74 -13.15 -11.39 -8.10
C MET A 74 -12.49 -11.68 -6.74
N GLN A 75 -11.59 -12.68 -6.68
CA GLN A 75 -10.83 -13.03 -5.47
C GLN A 75 -9.99 -11.86 -4.94
N GLN A 76 -9.36 -11.07 -5.81
CA GLN A 76 -8.61 -9.88 -5.40
C GLN A 76 -9.52 -8.80 -4.81
N SER A 77 -10.71 -8.59 -5.36
CA SER A 77 -11.67 -7.60 -4.84
C SER A 77 -12.17 -7.97 -3.43
N GLU A 78 -12.42 -9.25 -3.18
CA GLU A 78 -12.74 -9.79 -1.85
C GLU A 78 -11.56 -9.67 -0.89
N MET A 79 -10.34 -9.93 -1.35
CA MET A 79 -9.13 -9.78 -0.54
C MET A 79 -8.89 -8.32 -0.14
N ILE A 80 -9.05 -7.38 -1.08
CA ILE A 80 -8.92 -5.94 -0.84
C ILE A 80 -9.98 -5.45 0.15
N THR A 81 -11.25 -5.84 -0.01
CA THR A 81 -12.31 -5.44 0.92
C THR A 81 -12.08 -6.00 2.32
N LYS A 82 -11.62 -7.25 2.44
CA LYS A 82 -11.21 -7.87 3.71
C LYS A 82 -10.02 -7.16 4.37
N GLN A 83 -8.96 -6.87 3.62
CA GLN A 83 -7.79 -6.13 4.11
C GLN A 83 -8.17 -4.72 4.58
N ASN A 84 -9.00 -4.01 3.81
CA ASN A 84 -9.52 -2.69 4.21
C ASN A 84 -10.39 -2.76 5.47
N GLY A 85 -11.18 -3.83 5.65
CA GLY A 85 -11.92 -4.08 6.89
C GLY A 85 -10.99 -4.28 8.08
N GLN A 86 -9.99 -5.17 7.94
CA GLN A 86 -8.97 -5.41 8.97
C GLN A 86 -8.20 -4.13 9.33
N PHE A 87 -7.85 -3.31 8.34
CA PHE A 87 -7.16 -2.03 8.56
C PHE A 87 -8.04 -1.03 9.32
N LYS A 88 -9.35 -0.94 9.01
CA LYS A 88 -10.30 -0.12 9.79
C LYS A 88 -10.39 -0.59 11.26
N THR A 89 -10.42 -1.89 11.52
CA THR A 89 -10.41 -2.44 12.88
C THR A 89 -9.07 -2.18 13.59
N LEU A 90 -7.94 -2.25 12.88
CA LEU A 90 -6.64 -1.92 13.46
C LEU A 90 -6.56 -0.43 13.84
N LEU A 91 -7.06 0.46 12.97
CA LEU A 91 -7.13 1.90 13.22
C LEU A 91 -7.99 2.24 14.44
N SER A 92 -9.14 1.58 14.63
CA SER A 92 -9.97 1.82 15.82
C SER A 92 -9.27 1.36 17.11
N ILE A 93 -8.47 0.27 17.06
CA ILE A 93 -7.67 -0.20 18.21
C ILE A 93 -6.48 0.74 18.51
N THR A 94 -5.79 1.26 17.48
CA THR A 94 -4.62 2.14 17.69
C THR A 94 -5.00 3.53 18.18
N ASN A 95 -6.13 4.08 17.72
CA ASN A 95 -6.62 5.36 18.21
C ASN A 95 -7.06 5.26 19.69
N THR A 96 -7.82 4.23 20.04
CA THR A 96 -8.49 4.13 21.35
C THR A 96 -7.60 3.84 22.57
N THR A 97 -6.37 3.31 22.42
CA THR A 97 -5.73 2.58 23.54
C THR A 97 -4.50 3.19 24.23
N LYS A 98 -3.86 4.26 23.72
CA LYS A 98 -2.75 4.91 24.51
C LYS A 98 -2.35 6.34 24.13
N LEU A 99 -2.52 6.75 22.88
CA LEU A 99 -1.99 8.04 22.40
C LEU A 99 -2.98 9.19 22.60
N GLU A 100 -4.27 8.97 22.36
CA GLU A 100 -5.31 10.01 22.51
C GLU A 100 -5.34 10.59 23.92
N TRP A 101 -5.39 9.77 24.99
CA TRP A 101 -5.40 10.29 26.37
C TRP A 101 -4.12 11.07 26.74
N ARG A 102 -2.95 10.67 26.22
CA ARG A 102 -1.69 11.37 26.49
C ARG A 102 -1.62 12.71 25.75
N ILE A 103 -2.09 12.76 24.50
CA ILE A 103 -2.21 14.00 23.74
C ILE A 103 -3.24 14.91 24.42
N GLN A 104 -4.40 14.38 24.81
CA GLN A 104 -5.45 15.16 25.48
C GLN A 104 -4.98 15.72 26.83
N ASN A 105 -4.25 14.95 27.65
CA ASN A 105 -3.67 15.47 28.90
C ASN A 105 -2.63 16.56 28.65
N VAL A 106 -1.76 16.42 27.65
CA VAL A 106 -0.79 17.45 27.31
C VAL A 106 -1.51 18.72 26.83
N VAL A 107 -2.49 18.60 25.92
CA VAL A 107 -3.32 19.72 25.45
C VAL A 107 -4.05 20.40 26.60
N ASN A 108 -4.71 19.64 27.48
CA ASN A 108 -5.43 20.17 28.64
C ASN A 108 -4.45 20.91 29.59
N SER A 109 -3.29 20.32 29.89
CA SER A 109 -2.26 20.98 30.71
C SER A 109 -1.69 22.26 30.06
N MET A 110 -1.58 22.29 28.73
CA MET A 110 -1.22 23.50 27.98
C MET A 110 -2.33 24.55 28.00
N THR A 111 -3.61 24.17 27.92
CA THR A 111 -4.71 25.13 28.03
C THR A 111 -4.83 25.69 29.44
N ASP A 112 -4.62 24.88 30.47
CA ASP A 112 -4.64 25.32 31.87
C ASP A 112 -3.45 26.24 32.18
N TYR A 113 -2.25 25.93 31.65
CA TYR A 113 -1.08 26.81 31.71
C TYR A 113 -1.30 28.11 30.95
N ASN A 114 -1.87 28.08 29.75
CA ASN A 114 -2.16 29.29 28.99
C ASN A 114 -3.30 30.13 29.61
N HIS A 115 -4.28 29.50 30.26
CA HIS A 115 -5.36 30.21 30.94
C HIS A 115 -4.86 30.87 32.23
N SER A 116 -4.08 30.17 33.04
CA SER A 116 -3.42 30.75 34.23
C SER A 116 -2.42 31.84 33.84
N THR A 117 -1.60 31.65 32.80
CA THR A 117 -0.68 32.69 32.30
C THR A 117 -1.43 33.90 31.72
N SER A 118 -2.56 33.70 31.05
CA SER A 118 -3.41 34.79 30.54
C SER A 118 -4.09 35.58 31.66
N GLN A 119 -4.60 34.90 32.69
CA GLN A 119 -5.13 35.56 33.90
C GLN A 119 -4.03 36.30 34.67
N GLN A 120 -2.86 35.70 34.83
CA GLN A 120 -1.70 36.33 35.48
C GLN A 120 -1.27 37.60 34.73
N PHE A 121 -1.17 37.55 33.40
CA PHE A 121 -0.82 38.71 32.57
C PHE A 121 -1.89 39.83 32.61
N GLN A 122 -3.17 39.48 32.76
CA GLN A 122 -4.25 40.45 32.99
C GLN A 122 -4.11 41.12 34.37
N VAL A 123 -3.86 40.35 35.43
CA VAL A 123 -3.69 40.84 36.81
C VAL A 123 -2.44 41.72 36.93
N ASP A 124 -1.31 41.31 36.36
CA ASP A 124 -0.06 42.08 36.41
C ASP A 124 -0.17 43.40 35.63
N ARG A 125 -0.86 43.39 34.49
CA ARG A 125 -1.18 44.62 33.74
C ARG A 125 -2.14 45.53 34.50
N PHE A 126 -3.12 44.99 35.20
CA PHE A 126 -4.05 45.78 36.03
C PHE A 126 -3.34 46.40 37.24
N ASN A 127 -2.47 45.63 37.91
CA ASN A 127 -1.62 46.10 39.01
C ASN A 127 -0.62 47.18 38.57
N PHE A 128 -0.02 47.04 37.39
CA PHE A 128 0.86 48.07 36.81
C PHE A 128 0.10 49.38 36.53
N ILE A 129 -1.11 49.30 35.98
CA ILE A 129 -1.98 50.48 35.77
C ILE A 129 -2.38 51.12 37.11
N LEU A 130 -2.71 50.33 38.13
CA LEU A 130 -3.02 50.83 39.47
C LEU A 130 -1.83 51.53 40.14
N GLN A 131 -0.60 51.01 39.98
CA GLN A 131 0.61 51.70 40.48
C GLN A 131 0.86 53.04 39.79
N LEU A 132 0.63 53.15 38.48
CA LEU A 132 0.75 54.42 37.76
C LEU A 132 -0.29 55.46 38.22
N ILE A 133 -1.52 55.02 38.53
CA ILE A 133 -2.58 55.89 39.04
C ILE A 133 -2.26 56.36 40.48
N HIS A 134 -1.83 55.46 41.36
CA HIS A 134 -1.47 55.83 42.74
C HIS A 134 -0.19 56.68 42.81
N GLY A 135 0.78 56.47 41.92
CA GLY A 135 1.96 57.33 41.78
C GLY A 135 1.64 58.75 41.30
N SER A 136 0.50 58.94 40.63
CA SER A 136 0.05 60.26 40.12
C SER A 136 -0.76 61.08 41.12
N ILE A 137 -1.24 60.46 42.21
CA ILE A 137 -2.07 61.13 43.24
C ILE A 137 -1.20 61.77 44.34
N TYR A 138 0.04 61.32 44.54
CA TYR A 138 0.96 61.81 45.58
C TYR A 138 1.76 63.09 45.21
N ILE A 139 1.36 63.84 44.17
CA ILE A 139 2.03 65.09 43.76
C ILE A 139 1.23 66.35 44.14
N TYR A 140 -0.04 66.24 44.56
CA TYR A 140 -0.87 67.40 44.92
C TYR A 140 -1.42 67.36 46.36
N GLN A 141 -0.54 67.55 47.34
CA GLN A 141 -0.95 68.00 48.68
C GLN A 141 0.10 68.89 49.36
N LEU A 142 -0.23 70.20 49.44
CA LEU A 142 0.24 71.22 50.42
C LEU A 142 1.66 71.82 50.21
N PRO A 143 1.95 73.06 50.70
CA PRO A 143 1.16 73.94 51.58
C PRO A 143 0.86 75.35 50.99
N ALA A 144 0.38 76.29 51.83
CA ALA A 144 -0.30 77.53 51.46
C ALA A 144 0.51 78.84 51.51
N THR A 145 0.19 79.79 50.59
CA THR A 145 0.35 81.27 50.63
C THR A 145 -0.52 81.91 49.52
N GLY A 146 -1.06 83.14 49.60
CA GLY A 146 -1.16 84.08 50.73
C GLY A 146 -1.34 85.58 50.36
N ILE A 147 -2.58 86.08 50.33
CA ILE A 147 -3.04 87.51 50.32
C ILE A 147 -2.57 88.43 49.16
N ILE A 148 -3.54 89.01 48.42
CA ILE A 148 -3.89 90.46 48.33
C ILE A 148 -5.34 90.55 47.85
#